data_AF-A0A378Q500-F1
#
_entry.id   AF-A0A378Q500-F1
#
_cell.length_a   1.000
_cell.length_b   1.000
_cell.length_c   1.000
_cell.angle_alpha   90.00
_cell.angle_beta   90.00
_cell.angle_gamma   90.00
#
_symmetry.space_group_name_H-M   'P 1'
#
loop_
_entity.id
_entity.type
_entity.pdbx_description
1 polymer ?
#
loop_
_entity_poly.entity_id
_entity_poly.type
_entity_poly.pdbx_seq_one_letter_code
_entity_poly.pdbx_strand_id
1 'polypeptide(L)'
;MNESVYYIIYTSRLSMRYFLDTQVIHELCEQAHHNNQVHGVTGFLLFRQGRFLQYIEGQRDAIKQLYSNIQRDPRNVDTQILLEGTRDERLFDQWAMHCVDLAQHDSSEEMSRSFAKFDPQTWGEGKTCEVLHEIKHFYEHSQTPLNDIYPPQPISYVGLQVRALARQHSSFVMLQVAFLLAALCVFGVTYLL
;
A
#
# COMPACT_ATOMS: atom_id res chain seq x y z
N MET A 1 -10.41 15.39 -31.32
CA MET A 1 -10.82 14.21 -30.55
C MET A 1 -9.90 14.17 -29.35
N ASN A 2 -10.41 14.29 -28.12
CA ASN A 2 -9.56 14.03 -26.95
C ASN A 2 -9.10 12.58 -27.05
N GLU A 3 -7.79 12.36 -26.97
CA GLU A 3 -7.22 11.02 -26.93
C GLU A 3 -7.72 10.36 -25.64
N SER A 4 -8.34 9.18 -25.75
CA SER A 4 -8.88 8.50 -24.57
C SER A 4 -7.75 8.05 -23.64
N VAL A 5 -7.94 8.27 -22.35
CA VAL A 5 -6.98 7.90 -21.31
C VAL A 5 -7.06 6.40 -21.09
N TYR A 6 -5.93 5.70 -21.19
CA TYR A 6 -5.84 4.28 -20.88
C TYR A 6 -5.43 4.07 -19.43
N TYR A 7 -6.05 3.12 -18.73
CA TYR A 7 -5.74 2.81 -17.34
C TYR A 7 -5.56 1.32 -17.10
N ILE A 8 -4.74 0.98 -16.10
CA ILE A 8 -4.56 -0.36 -15.55
C ILE A 8 -4.68 -0.28 -14.02
N ILE A 9 -5.42 -1.23 -13.45
CA ILE A 9 -5.43 -1.55 -12.03
C ILE A 9 -4.82 -2.92 -11.86
N TYR A 10 -3.74 -3.01 -11.09
CA TYR A 10 -3.07 -4.28 -10.85
C TYR A 10 -2.74 -4.47 -9.38
N THR A 11 -2.54 -5.73 -9.01
CA THR A 11 -2.07 -6.17 -7.70
C THR A 11 -0.74 -6.89 -7.82
N SER A 12 0.07 -6.81 -6.78
CA SER A 12 1.33 -7.58 -6.67
C SER A 12 1.73 -7.72 -5.21
N ARG A 13 2.83 -8.45 -4.96
CA ARG A 13 3.43 -8.59 -3.63
C ARG A 13 4.87 -8.11 -3.62
N LEU A 14 5.30 -7.56 -2.49
CA LEU A 14 6.71 -7.28 -2.22
C LEU A 14 7.45 -8.60 -2.09
N SER A 15 8.54 -8.73 -2.86
CA SER A 15 9.44 -9.88 -2.79
C SER A 15 10.07 -10.00 -1.40
N MET A 16 10.13 -11.23 -0.89
CA MET A 16 10.72 -11.53 0.43
C MET A 16 12.16 -11.03 0.58
N ARG A 17 12.91 -10.93 -0.52
CA ARG A 17 14.28 -10.40 -0.53
C ARG A 17 14.37 -8.96 -0.02
N TYR A 18 13.33 -8.16 -0.23
CA TYR A 18 13.28 -6.75 0.14
C TYR A 18 12.43 -6.49 1.37
N PHE A 19 11.91 -7.53 2.01
CA PHE A 19 10.96 -7.40 3.10
C PHE A 19 11.56 -6.81 4.38
N LEU A 20 12.87 -6.95 4.59
CA LEU A 20 13.57 -6.37 5.74
C LEU A 20 14.08 -4.93 5.47
N ASP A 21 14.03 -4.49 4.21
CA ASP A 21 14.50 -3.18 3.80
C ASP A 21 13.45 -2.13 4.17
N THR A 22 13.84 -1.19 5.02
CA THR A 22 12.92 -0.15 5.51
C THR A 22 12.77 1.02 4.54
N GLN A 23 13.65 1.12 3.56
CA GLN A 23 13.69 2.20 2.57
C GLN A 23 13.03 1.80 1.26
N VAL A 24 12.87 0.49 0.99
CA VAL A 24 12.39 -0.02 -0.31
C VAL A 24 11.09 0.64 -0.78
N ILE A 25 10.14 0.89 0.12
CA ILE A 25 8.85 1.51 -0.24
C ILE A 25 9.03 3.00 -0.54
N HIS A 26 9.83 3.70 0.26
CA HIS A 26 10.14 5.10 0.04
C HIS A 26 10.83 5.29 -1.32
N GLU A 27 11.87 4.51 -1.59
CA GLU A 27 12.59 4.53 -2.87
C GLU A 27 11.70 4.15 -4.06
N LEU A 28 10.79 3.19 -3.89
CA LEU A 28 9.82 2.81 -4.92
C LEU A 28 8.90 3.99 -5.26
N CYS A 29 8.40 4.69 -4.25
CA CYS A 29 7.53 5.84 -4.44
C CYS A 29 8.25 7.06 -5.03
N GLU A 30 9.50 7.33 -4.64
CA GLU A 30 10.42 8.31 -5.28
C GLU A 30 10.63 8.01 -6.74
N GLN A 31 10.99 6.78 -7.05
CA GLN A 31 11.19 6.38 -8.43
C GLN A 31 9.90 6.47 -9.25
N ALA A 32 8.78 6.03 -8.69
CA ALA A 32 7.49 6.05 -9.38
C ALA A 32 7.01 7.49 -9.63
N HIS A 33 7.07 8.38 -8.64
CA HIS A 33 6.68 9.78 -8.79
C HIS A 33 7.49 10.47 -9.89
N HIS A 34 8.83 10.38 -9.82
CA HIS A 34 9.72 11.03 -10.79
C HIS A 34 9.50 10.50 -12.21
N ASN A 35 9.50 9.18 -12.39
CA ASN A 35 9.32 8.58 -13.72
C ASN A 35 7.94 8.91 -14.30
N ASN A 36 6.90 8.82 -13.47
CA ASN A 36 5.54 9.06 -13.94
C ASN A 36 5.33 10.52 -14.35
N GLN A 37 5.92 11.47 -13.61
CA GLN A 37 5.89 12.89 -13.98
C GLN A 37 6.51 13.13 -15.36
N VAL A 38 7.66 12.50 -15.65
CA VAL A 38 8.35 12.61 -16.95
C VAL A 38 7.52 11.99 -18.09
N HIS A 39 6.80 10.91 -17.82
CA HIS A 39 6.04 10.16 -18.82
C HIS A 39 4.56 10.53 -18.91
N GLY A 40 4.10 11.55 -18.17
CA GLY A 40 2.70 11.93 -18.13
C GLY A 40 1.78 10.81 -17.63
N VAL A 41 2.28 9.97 -16.73
CA VAL A 41 1.50 8.93 -16.04
C VAL A 41 1.00 9.51 -14.72
N THR A 42 -0.24 9.19 -14.37
CA THR A 42 -0.83 9.57 -13.09
C THR A 42 -1.46 8.37 -12.39
N GLY A 43 -1.75 8.48 -11.10
CA GLY A 43 -2.45 7.44 -10.34
C GLY A 43 -2.03 7.33 -8.87
N PHE A 44 -2.31 6.17 -8.28
CA PHE A 44 -2.03 5.89 -6.87
C PHE A 44 -1.49 4.47 -6.67
N LEU A 45 -0.79 4.27 -5.56
CA LEU A 45 -0.32 3.01 -5.03
C LEU A 45 -0.79 2.87 -3.58
N LEU A 46 -1.65 1.88 -3.32
CA LEU A 46 -1.98 1.46 -1.96
C LEU A 46 -1.11 0.27 -1.57
N PHE A 47 -0.65 0.25 -0.32
CA PHE A 47 0.08 -0.90 0.19
C PHE A 47 -0.24 -1.23 1.64
N ARG A 48 -0.22 -2.53 1.95
CA ARG A 48 -0.37 -3.06 3.30
C ARG A 48 0.16 -4.50 3.38
N GLN A 49 0.93 -4.81 4.41
CA GLN A 49 1.50 -6.16 4.67
C GLN A 49 2.13 -6.88 3.45
N GLY A 50 2.83 -6.15 2.59
CA GLY A 50 3.58 -6.64 1.45
C GLY A 50 2.69 -6.84 0.23
N ARG A 51 1.44 -6.38 0.27
CA ARG A 51 0.52 -6.39 -0.87
C ARG A 51 0.41 -4.99 -1.44
N PHE A 52 0.33 -4.92 -2.75
CA PHE A 52 0.17 -3.70 -3.52
C PHE A 52 -1.14 -3.72 -4.29
N LEU A 53 -1.81 -2.58 -4.38
CA LEU A 53 -2.83 -2.28 -5.37
C LEU A 53 -2.44 -0.96 -6.02
N GLN A 54 -2.23 -0.97 -7.32
CA GLN A 54 -1.79 0.22 -8.05
C GLN A 54 -2.73 0.52 -9.20
N TYR A 55 -3.14 1.79 -9.27
CA TYR A 55 -3.85 2.39 -10.40
C TYR A 55 -2.88 3.28 -11.16
N ILE A 56 -2.76 3.09 -12.48
CA ILE A 56 -2.00 3.96 -13.37
C ILE A 56 -2.83 4.34 -14.60
N GLU A 57 -2.72 5.59 -15.04
CA GLU A 57 -3.43 6.10 -16.21
C GLU A 57 -2.60 7.08 -17.05
N GLY A 58 -2.86 7.09 -18.36
CA GLY A 58 -2.16 7.95 -19.31
C GLY A 58 -2.27 7.46 -20.74
N GLN A 59 -1.28 7.79 -21.58
CA GLN A 59 -1.22 7.28 -22.95
C GLN A 59 -1.04 5.77 -22.94
N ARG A 60 -1.78 5.04 -23.78
CA ARG A 60 -1.81 3.57 -23.81
C ARG A 60 -0.41 2.94 -23.88
N ASP A 61 0.44 3.43 -24.77
CA ASP A 61 1.78 2.88 -24.96
C ASP A 61 2.69 3.12 -23.76
N ALA A 62 2.61 4.32 -23.15
CA ALA A 62 3.34 4.64 -21.94
C ALA A 62 2.92 3.73 -20.77
N ILE A 63 1.62 3.49 -20.61
CA ILE A 63 1.08 2.63 -19.55
C ILE A 63 1.45 1.16 -19.76
N LYS A 64 1.34 0.64 -20.99
CA LYS A 64 1.75 -0.74 -21.30
C LYS A 64 3.27 -0.93 -21.12
N GLN A 65 4.08 0.05 -21.51
CA GLN A 65 5.53 0.00 -21.29
C GLN A 65 5.88 0.06 -19.80
N LEU A 66 5.26 0.96 -19.04
CA LEU A 66 5.46 1.07 -17.59
C LEU A 66 5.07 -0.23 -16.89
N TYR A 67 3.91 -0.80 -17.21
CA TYR A 67 3.47 -2.07 -16.64
C TYR A 67 4.44 -3.21 -16.99
N SER A 68 4.96 -3.25 -18.21
CA SER A 68 5.98 -4.22 -18.61
C SER A 68 7.27 -4.07 -17.79
N ASN A 69 7.68 -2.84 -17.46
CA ASN A 69 8.84 -2.60 -16.59
C ASN A 69 8.58 -3.04 -15.15
N ILE A 70 7.39 -2.75 -14.61
CA ILE A 70 6.94 -3.21 -13.29
C ILE A 70 6.99 -4.73 -13.19
N GLN A 71 6.53 -5.45 -14.21
CA GLN A 71 6.56 -6.92 -14.25
C GLN A 71 7.99 -7.50 -14.21
N ARG A 72 9.00 -6.73 -14.61
CA ARG A 72 10.42 -7.12 -14.56
C ARG A 72 11.13 -6.64 -13.29
N ASP A 73 10.46 -5.82 -12.48
CA ASP A 73 11.04 -5.29 -11.24
C ASP A 73 11.17 -6.42 -10.21
N PRO A 74 12.39 -6.74 -9.72
CA PRO A 74 12.60 -7.84 -8.78
C PRO A 74 11.94 -7.62 -7.41
N ARG A 75 11.49 -6.40 -7.12
CA ARG A 75 10.73 -6.08 -5.90
C ARG A 75 9.28 -6.56 -5.99
N ASN A 76 8.73 -6.73 -7.20
CA ASN A 76 7.35 -7.16 -7.42
C ASN A 76 7.29 -8.64 -7.79
N VAL A 77 6.44 -9.40 -7.07
CA VAL A 77 6.10 -10.79 -7.41
C VAL A 77 4.59 -10.94 -7.50
N ASP A 78 4.12 -11.99 -8.18
CA ASP A 78 2.69 -12.29 -8.38
C ASP A 78 1.88 -11.11 -8.92
N THR A 79 2.40 -10.43 -9.94
CA THR A 79 1.70 -9.31 -10.56
C THR A 79 0.51 -9.79 -11.37
N GLN A 80 -0.66 -9.21 -11.13
CA GLN A 80 -1.92 -9.55 -11.80
C GLN A 80 -2.72 -8.29 -12.12
N ILE A 81 -3.18 -8.15 -13.36
CA ILE A 81 -4.16 -7.11 -13.74
C ILE A 81 -5.53 -7.50 -13.18
N LEU A 82 -6.15 -6.57 -12.47
CA LEU A 82 -7.52 -6.71 -11.94
C LEU A 82 -8.54 -6.05 -12.87
N LEU A 83 -8.17 -4.93 -13.51
CA LEU A 83 -9.02 -4.20 -14.45
C LEU A 83 -8.14 -3.36 -15.38
N GLU A 84 -8.52 -3.23 -16.64
CA GLU A 84 -7.92 -2.27 -17.57
C GLU A 84 -8.96 -1.75 -18.57
N GLY A 85 -8.76 -0.55 -19.10
CA GLY A 85 -9.72 0.04 -20.02
C GLY A 85 -9.36 1.44 -20.47
N THR A 86 -10.31 2.09 -21.13
CA THR A 86 -10.19 3.49 -21.56
C THR A 86 -11.24 4.37 -20.89
N ARG A 87 -10.92 5.64 -20.71
CA ARG A 87 -11.79 6.69 -20.15
C ARG A 87 -11.65 7.99 -20.94
N ASP A 88 -12.66 8.84 -20.86
CA ASP A 88 -12.65 10.15 -21.52
C ASP A 88 -11.75 11.17 -20.82
N GLU A 89 -11.58 11.00 -19.50
CA GLU A 89 -10.77 11.86 -18.64
C GLU A 89 -9.99 11.04 -17.61
N ARG A 90 -8.93 11.65 -17.08
CA ARG A 90 -8.12 11.12 -16.00
C ARG A 90 -8.93 11.12 -14.70
N LEU A 91 -8.78 10.07 -13.92
CA LEU A 91 -9.43 9.95 -12.62
C LEU A 91 -8.64 10.60 -11.49
N PHE A 92 -7.32 10.65 -11.63
CA PHE A 92 -6.38 11.13 -10.62
C PHE A 92 -5.29 11.98 -11.29
N ASP A 93 -5.69 12.97 -12.09
CA ASP A 93 -4.78 13.79 -12.89
C ASP A 93 -3.76 14.60 -12.05
N GLN A 94 -4.10 14.83 -10.80
CA GLN A 94 -3.32 15.60 -9.85
C GLN A 94 -2.08 14.87 -9.30
N TRP A 95 -1.98 13.54 -9.45
CA TRP A 95 -0.91 12.75 -8.83
C TRP A 95 -0.08 11.99 -9.86
N ALA A 96 1.18 12.39 -10.05
CA ALA A 96 2.13 11.57 -10.80
C ALA A 96 2.22 10.16 -10.20
N MET A 97 2.30 10.07 -8.87
CA MET A 97 2.02 8.85 -8.12
C MET A 97 1.72 9.21 -6.67
N HIS A 98 0.53 8.85 -6.19
CA HIS A 98 0.16 8.98 -4.78
C HIS A 98 0.36 7.66 -4.03
N CYS A 99 1.27 7.61 -3.06
CA CYS A 99 1.55 6.42 -2.27
C CYS A 99 0.90 6.46 -0.90
N VAL A 100 0.08 5.44 -0.56
CA VAL A 100 -0.62 5.36 0.73
C VAL A 100 -0.28 4.07 1.46
N ASP A 101 0.32 4.19 2.65
CA ASP A 101 0.42 3.09 3.60
C ASP A 101 -0.87 2.96 4.41
N LEU A 102 -1.67 1.95 4.11
CA LEU A 102 -2.92 1.68 4.82
C LEU A 102 -2.70 1.22 6.28
N ALA A 103 -1.46 0.95 6.70
CA ALA A 103 -1.11 0.64 8.08
C ALA A 103 -0.76 1.87 8.93
N GLN A 104 -0.35 2.98 8.31
CA GLN A 104 0.09 4.20 9.00
C GLN A 104 -0.79 5.40 8.79
N HIS A 105 -1.48 5.48 7.65
CA HIS A 105 -2.43 6.55 7.46
C HIS A 105 -3.46 6.43 8.58
N ASP A 106 -3.61 7.50 9.37
CA ASP A 106 -4.73 7.71 10.28
C ASP A 106 -5.95 7.97 9.40
N SER A 107 -6.25 6.99 8.54
CA SER A 107 -7.35 7.02 7.60
C SER A 107 -8.59 7.24 8.45
N SER A 108 -9.44 8.16 7.99
CA SER A 108 -10.81 8.27 8.47
C SER A 108 -11.35 6.87 8.75
N GLU A 109 -12.13 6.70 9.82
CA GLU A 109 -12.64 5.38 10.22
C GLU A 109 -13.25 4.61 9.04
N GLU A 110 -13.80 5.34 8.07
CA GLU A 110 -14.30 4.87 6.78
C GLU A 110 -13.26 4.13 5.94
N MET A 111 -12.12 4.76 5.60
CA MET A 111 -11.09 4.12 4.79
C MET A 111 -10.38 2.99 5.55
N SER A 112 -10.23 3.13 6.87
CA SER A 112 -9.74 2.06 7.75
C SER A 112 -10.65 0.82 7.75
N ARG A 113 -11.99 1.00 7.73
CA ARG A 113 -12.97 -0.10 7.66
C ARG A 113 -12.99 -0.75 6.29
N SER A 114 -13.07 0.03 5.21
CA SER A 114 -13.14 -0.49 3.84
C SER A 114 -11.90 -1.31 3.47
N PHE A 115 -10.72 -0.94 3.99
CA PHE A 115 -9.48 -1.68 3.76
C PHE A 115 -9.01 -2.54 4.95
N ALA A 116 -9.88 -2.79 5.94
CA ALA A 116 -9.55 -3.64 7.08
C ALA A 116 -9.07 -5.03 6.64
N LYS A 117 -9.64 -5.56 5.55
CA LYS A 117 -9.21 -6.79 4.86
C LYS A 117 -8.62 -6.47 3.48
N PHE A 118 -7.45 -5.84 3.47
CA PHE A 118 -6.72 -5.54 2.24
C PHE A 118 -6.03 -6.80 1.69
N ASP A 119 -6.69 -7.47 0.74
CA ASP A 119 -6.15 -8.64 0.04
C ASP A 119 -6.51 -8.63 -1.45
N PRO A 120 -5.93 -7.69 -2.22
CA PRO A 120 -6.30 -7.44 -3.61
C PRO A 120 -6.09 -8.63 -4.57
N GLN A 121 -5.28 -9.62 -4.20
CA GLN A 121 -5.14 -10.87 -4.98
C GLN A 121 -6.41 -11.72 -5.01
N THR A 122 -7.34 -11.50 -4.08
CA THR A 122 -8.61 -12.23 -3.99
C THR A 122 -9.78 -11.47 -4.63
N TRP A 123 -9.55 -10.25 -5.11
CA TRP A 123 -10.61 -9.38 -5.58
C TRP A 123 -10.96 -9.69 -7.05
N GLY A 124 -12.26 -9.72 -7.33
CA GLY A 124 -12.76 -9.63 -8.70
C GLY A 124 -12.94 -8.19 -9.14
N GLU A 125 -13.38 -8.01 -10.40
CA GLU A 125 -13.62 -6.69 -10.99
C GLU A 125 -14.59 -5.83 -10.15
N GLY A 126 -15.67 -6.42 -9.63
CA GLY A 126 -16.68 -5.70 -8.85
C GLY A 126 -16.11 -5.00 -7.60
N LYS A 127 -15.34 -5.73 -6.78
CA LYS A 127 -14.69 -5.15 -5.60
C LYS A 127 -13.59 -4.16 -5.97
N THR A 128 -12.89 -4.40 -7.09
CA THR A 128 -11.87 -3.48 -7.60
C THR A 128 -12.49 -2.13 -8.00
N CYS A 129 -13.63 -2.15 -8.70
CA CYS A 129 -14.40 -0.96 -9.05
C CYS A 129 -14.94 -0.22 -7.82
N GLU A 130 -15.45 -0.97 -6.83
CA GLU A 130 -15.93 -0.41 -5.56
C GLU A 130 -14.81 0.35 -4.84
N VAL A 131 -13.64 -0.26 -4.70
CA VAL A 131 -12.45 0.36 -4.09
C VAL A 131 -12.01 1.61 -4.86
N LEU A 132 -12.01 1.57 -6.19
CA LEU A 132 -11.69 2.74 -7.01
C LEU A 132 -12.66 3.89 -6.76
N HIS A 133 -13.95 3.59 -6.60
CA HIS A 133 -14.98 4.57 -6.30
C HIS A 133 -14.80 5.16 -4.89
N GLU A 134 -14.51 4.32 -3.88
CA GLU A 134 -14.24 4.75 -2.51
C GLU A 134 -13.03 5.71 -2.44
N ILE A 135 -11.94 5.39 -3.12
CA ILE A 135 -10.72 6.24 -3.13
C ILE A 135 -11.03 7.58 -3.80
N LYS A 136 -11.70 7.57 -4.96
CA LYS A 136 -12.09 8.80 -5.65
C LYS A 136 -12.96 9.66 -4.74
N HIS A 137 -14.02 9.08 -4.18
CA HIS A 137 -14.96 9.77 -3.31
C HIS A 137 -14.27 10.37 -2.09
N PHE A 138 -13.39 9.60 -1.43
CA PHE A 138 -12.61 10.07 -0.28
C PHE A 138 -11.81 11.32 -0.63
N TYR A 139 -11.04 11.29 -1.73
CA TYR A 139 -10.15 12.40 -2.06
C TYR A 139 -10.85 13.63 -2.62
N GLU A 140 -11.95 13.47 -3.37
CA GLU A 140 -12.79 14.59 -3.83
C GLU A 140 -13.40 15.38 -2.66
N HIS A 141 -13.64 14.72 -1.54
CA HIS A 141 -14.21 15.35 -0.34
C HIS A 141 -13.16 15.67 0.75
N SER A 142 -11.92 15.21 0.58
CA SER A 142 -10.82 15.52 1.49
C SER A 142 -10.18 16.87 1.13
N GLN A 143 -9.91 17.73 2.12
CA GLN A 143 -9.19 19.00 1.92
C GLN A 143 -7.66 18.80 1.86
N THR A 144 -7.17 17.65 1.38
CA THR A 144 -5.75 17.28 1.48
C THR A 144 -4.92 18.01 0.41
N PRO A 145 -3.96 18.88 0.78
CA PRO A 145 -3.11 19.55 -0.19
C PRO A 145 -2.16 18.57 -0.89
N LEU A 146 -1.95 18.75 -2.20
CA LEU A 146 -1.07 17.93 -3.03
C LEU A 146 0.37 17.79 -2.50
N ASN A 147 0.86 18.81 -1.79
CA ASN A 147 2.24 18.83 -1.28
C ASN A 147 2.44 18.05 0.04
N ASP A 148 1.38 17.73 0.77
CA ASP A 148 1.47 16.97 2.03
C ASP A 148 1.37 15.45 1.82
N ILE A 149 1.07 15.06 0.57
CA ILE A 149 0.82 13.69 0.14
C ILE A 149 2.15 12.93 -0.14
N TYR A 150 3.26 13.65 -0.22
CA TYR A 150 4.56 13.13 -0.65
C TYR A 150 5.73 13.81 0.09
N PRO A 151 6.76 13.10 0.59
CA PRO A 151 7.09 11.69 0.37
C PRO A 151 6.62 10.74 1.49
N PRO A 152 6.46 9.42 1.19
CA PRO A 152 6.18 8.43 2.22
C PRO A 152 7.33 8.35 3.22
N GLN A 153 7.05 8.32 4.52
CA GLN A 153 8.11 8.12 5.51
C GLN A 153 8.72 6.71 5.33
N PRO A 154 10.02 6.51 5.56
CA PRO A 154 10.62 5.17 5.55
C PRO A 154 10.15 4.35 6.75
N ILE A 155 9.79 3.08 6.53
CA ILE A 155 9.09 2.26 7.52
C ILE A 155 9.74 0.90 7.65
N SER A 156 10.03 0.48 8.88
CA SER A 156 10.44 -0.90 9.15
C SER A 156 9.27 -1.87 8.96
N TYR A 157 9.31 -2.63 7.86
CA TYR A 157 8.28 -3.63 7.55
C TYR A 157 8.22 -4.77 8.55
N VAL A 158 9.39 -5.17 9.07
CA VAL A 158 9.51 -6.15 10.16
C VAL A 158 8.73 -5.69 11.37
N GLY A 159 8.95 -4.42 11.77
CA GLY A 159 8.24 -3.82 12.89
C GLY A 159 6.72 -3.83 12.69
N LEU A 160 6.23 -3.57 11.47
CA LEU A 160 4.80 -3.61 11.16
C LEU A 160 4.22 -5.03 11.24
N GLN A 161 4.94 -6.05 10.75
CA GLN A 161 4.50 -7.44 10.82
C GLN A 161 4.51 -7.97 12.25
N VAL A 162 5.54 -7.63 13.03
CA VAL A 162 5.60 -7.95 14.47
C VAL A 162 4.45 -7.29 15.21
N ARG A 163 4.16 -6.00 14.93
CA ARG A 163 3.02 -5.29 15.53
C ARG A 163 1.67 -5.88 15.07
N ALA A 164 1.53 -6.25 13.81
CA ALA A 164 0.31 -6.86 13.29
C ALA A 164 0.05 -8.24 13.91
N LEU A 165 1.09 -9.08 13.98
CA LEU A 165 1.04 -10.38 14.66
C LEU A 165 0.75 -10.23 16.15
N ALA A 166 1.40 -9.26 16.81
CA ALA A 166 1.16 -8.94 18.22
C ALA A 166 -0.26 -8.41 18.46
N ARG A 167 -0.86 -7.64 17.55
CA ARG A 167 -2.27 -7.24 17.66
C ARG A 167 -3.22 -8.41 17.45
N GLN A 168 -2.95 -9.24 16.44
CA GLN A 168 -3.78 -10.40 16.09
C GLN A 168 -3.79 -11.44 17.22
N HIS A 169 -2.69 -11.54 17.97
CA HIS A 169 -2.54 -12.43 19.12
C HIS A 169 -2.29 -11.68 20.43
N SER A 170 -2.89 -10.49 20.61
CA SER A 170 -2.62 -9.59 21.75
C SER A 170 -2.85 -10.26 23.10
N SER A 171 -3.89 -11.09 23.22
CA SER A 171 -4.18 -11.87 24.42
C SER A 171 -3.09 -12.89 24.74
N PHE A 172 -2.51 -13.55 23.73
CA PHE A 172 -1.45 -14.53 23.92
C PHE A 172 -0.13 -13.87 24.34
N VAL A 173 0.23 -12.76 23.70
CA VAL A 173 1.46 -12.02 24.01
C VAL A 173 1.39 -11.41 25.42
N MET A 174 0.25 -10.82 25.80
CA MET A 174 0.05 -10.34 27.18
C MET A 174 0.17 -11.47 28.21
N LEU A 175 -0.40 -12.65 27.92
CA LEU A 175 -0.33 -13.79 28.84
C LEU A 175 1.12 -14.27 29.05
N GLN A 176 1.92 -14.35 27.97
CA GLN A 176 3.33 -14.74 28.05
C GLN A 176 4.17 -13.72 28.83
N VAL A 177 3.95 -12.41 28.62
CA VAL A 177 4.64 -11.36 29.38
C VAL A 177 4.25 -11.39 30.86
N ALA A 178 2.98 -11.59 31.18
CA ALA A 178 2.52 -11.74 32.56
C ALA A 178 3.14 -12.97 33.24
N PHE A 179 3.25 -14.10 32.54
CA PHE A 179 3.93 -15.30 33.04
C PHE A 179 5.43 -15.06 33.27
N LEU A 180 6.12 -14.38 32.35
CA LEU A 180 7.54 -14.03 32.49
C LEU A 180 7.79 -13.08 33.66
N LEU A 181 6.95 -12.06 33.83
CA LEU A 181 7.03 -11.14 34.97
C LEU A 181 6.74 -11.85 36.29
N ALA A 182 5.73 -12.74 36.33
CA ALA A 182 5.44 -13.56 37.52
C ALA A 182 6.62 -14.49 37.85
N ALA A 183 7.22 -15.14 36.85
CA ALA A 183 8.39 -15.99 37.04
C ALA A 183 9.60 -15.18 37.56
N LEU A 184 9.85 -13.99 37.02
CA LEU A 184 10.91 -13.10 37.48
C LEU A 184 10.68 -12.61 38.91
N CYS A 185 9.44 -12.33 39.31
CA CYS A 185 9.09 -11.99 40.69
C CYS A 185 9.34 -13.17 41.65
N VAL A 186 8.95 -14.39 41.27
CA VAL A 186 9.19 -15.60 42.08
C VAL A 186 10.68 -15.89 42.21
N PHE A 187 11.44 -15.79 41.11
CA PHE A 187 12.89 -15.93 41.13
C PHE A 187 13.57 -14.81 41.94
N GLY A 188 13.13 -13.57 41.82
CA GLY A 188 13.65 -12.45 42.61
C GLY A 188 13.45 -12.64 44.12
N VAL A 189 12.26 -13.07 44.55
CA VAL A 189 11.96 -13.30 45.98
C VAL A 189 12.73 -14.50 46.55
N THR A 190 12.96 -15.54 45.75
CA THR A 190 13.68 -16.74 46.19
C THR A 190 15.19 -16.57 46.31
N TYR A 191 15.78 -15.57 45.65
CA TYR A 191 17.22 -15.28 45.70
C TYR A 191 17.58 -14.05 46.57
N LEU A 192 16.59 -13.37 47.16
CA LEU A 192 16.76 -12.24 48.08
C LEU A 192 16.51 -12.59 49.56
N LEU A 193 16.19 -13.86 49.85
CA LEU A 193 16.06 -14.46 51.19
C LEU A 193 17.21 -15.43 51.45
#